data_AF-A0A255SUS6-F1
#
_entry.id   AF-A0A255SUS6-F1
#
_cell.length_a   1.000
_cell.length_b   1.000
_cell.length_c   1.000
_cell.angle_alpha   90.00
_cell.angle_beta   90.00
_cell.angle_gamma   90.00
#
_symmetry.space_group_name_H-M   'P 1'
#
loop_
_entity.id
_entity.type
_entity.pdbx_description
1 polymer ?
#
loop_
_entity_poly.entity_id
_entity_poly.type
_entity_poly.pdbx_seq_one_letter_code
_entity_poly.pdbx_strand_id
1 'polypeptide(L)'
;MGQLAETILSDERIQLNALIPGDERDANNVWMSKFKAPVTNCVPLAYRFKLSDVYCQVMMHQHYGQLTEQLRAIEDVQKQKEFKLQKLDFVTPSGVFNYRREENLVRHSGILCIDIDAKENPEATRDLVALKQHLLDDHDLVHDLIHVSPRGNGLKDYVRIDIKNFSHLDNFKALRYYYKEKHGLVIDEACKDIVRACFLCHDPNAYVSPQICPF
;
A
#
# COMPACT_ATOMS: atom_id res chain seq x y z
N MET A 1 -35.78 13.32 8.49
CA MET A 1 -34.39 13.78 8.25
C MET A 1 -33.37 12.64 8.35
N GLY A 2 -33.52 11.66 9.25
CA GLY A 2 -32.57 10.53 9.39
C GLY A 2 -32.64 9.44 8.30
N GLN A 3 -33.85 9.01 7.89
CA GLN A 3 -33.99 7.94 6.89
C GLN A 3 -33.61 8.34 5.47
N LEU A 4 -33.96 9.55 5.01
CA LEU A 4 -33.57 10.01 3.66
C LEU A 4 -32.05 10.17 3.50
N ALA A 5 -31.34 10.61 4.55
CA ALA A 5 -29.89 10.78 4.48
C ALA A 5 -29.15 9.43 4.44
N GLU A 6 -29.62 8.43 5.20
CA GLU A 6 -29.06 7.06 5.12
C GLU A 6 -29.36 6.39 3.79
N THR A 7 -30.55 6.59 3.22
CA THR A 7 -30.92 6.03 1.90
C THR A 7 -30.15 6.70 0.75
N ILE A 8 -29.94 8.03 0.80
CA ILE A 8 -29.12 8.74 -0.20
C ILE A 8 -27.64 8.32 -0.09
N LEU A 9 -27.11 8.14 1.12
CA LEU A 9 -25.75 7.65 1.34
C LEU A 9 -25.57 6.17 0.95
N SER A 10 -26.62 5.34 1.05
CA SER A 10 -26.58 3.96 0.56
C SER A 10 -26.71 3.89 -0.96
N ASP A 11 -27.55 4.72 -1.57
CA ASP A 11 -27.78 4.71 -3.01
C ASP A 11 -26.62 5.31 -3.81
N GLU A 12 -25.92 6.33 -3.28
CA GLU A 12 -24.65 6.82 -3.85
C GLU A 12 -23.51 5.78 -3.70
N ARG A 13 -23.47 5.03 -2.59
CA ARG A 13 -22.54 3.90 -2.41
C ARG A 13 -22.85 2.74 -3.37
N ILE A 14 -24.13 2.49 -3.66
CA ILE A 14 -24.57 1.47 -4.61
C ILE A 14 -24.31 1.92 -6.05
N GLN A 15 -24.44 3.21 -6.38
CA GLN A 15 -24.13 3.74 -7.71
C GLN A 15 -22.62 3.80 -7.98
N LEU A 16 -21.75 4.02 -6.98
CA LEU A 16 -20.30 3.90 -7.21
C LEU A 16 -19.85 2.46 -7.46
N ASN A 17 -20.61 1.48 -6.96
CA ASN A 17 -20.44 0.06 -7.26
C ASN A 17 -20.98 -0.35 -8.65
N ALA A 18 -21.75 0.51 -9.33
CA ALA A 18 -22.41 0.20 -10.60
C ALA A 18 -21.55 0.46 -11.87
N LEU A 19 -20.31 0.94 -11.71
CA LEU A 19 -19.33 0.94 -12.79
C LEU A 19 -18.28 -0.14 -12.50
N ILE A 20 -18.67 -1.39 -12.73
CA ILE A 20 -17.76 -2.51 -12.96
C ILE A 20 -17.52 -2.57 -14.46
N PRO A 21 -16.31 -2.26 -14.97
CA PRO A 21 -15.90 -2.75 -16.27
C PRO A 21 -15.05 -3.99 -16.07
N GLY A 22 -15.52 -5.10 -16.64
CA GLY A 22 -14.65 -6.05 -17.33
C GLY A 22 -14.16 -5.42 -18.63
N ASP A 23 -13.32 -4.39 -18.54
CA ASP A 23 -12.66 -3.82 -19.71
C ASP A 23 -11.20 -4.29 -19.70
N GLU A 24 -10.86 -5.19 -20.61
CA GLU A 24 -9.50 -5.68 -20.86
C GLU A 24 -8.53 -4.54 -21.26
N ARG A 25 -9.02 -3.30 -21.39
CA ARG A 25 -8.23 -2.09 -21.70
C ARG A 25 -7.55 -1.41 -20.49
N ASP A 26 -7.57 -1.98 -19.29
CA ASP A 26 -7.11 -1.27 -18.08
C ASP A 26 -6.15 -2.04 -17.16
N ALA A 27 -5.18 -2.76 -17.73
CA ALA A 27 -4.11 -3.43 -16.97
C ALA A 27 -3.24 -2.47 -16.13
N ASN A 28 -3.36 -1.15 -16.34
CA ASN A 28 -2.58 -0.12 -15.66
C ASN A 28 -3.33 0.59 -14.52
N ASN A 29 -4.67 0.52 -14.44
CA ASN A 29 -5.38 1.09 -13.29
C ASN A 29 -5.47 0.09 -12.13
N VAL A 30 -4.47 0.17 -11.26
CA VAL A 30 -4.42 -0.53 -9.98
C VAL A 30 -5.28 0.20 -8.96
N TRP A 31 -6.46 -0.32 -8.67
CA TRP A 31 -7.40 0.25 -7.69
C TRP A 31 -7.23 -0.36 -6.29
N MET A 32 -7.36 0.46 -5.26
CA MET A 32 -7.33 0.03 -3.86
C MET A 32 -8.20 0.89 -2.96
N SER A 33 -8.50 0.42 -1.76
CA SER A 33 -9.18 1.25 -0.75
C SER A 33 -8.20 2.13 0.02
N LYS A 34 -8.58 3.40 0.20
CA LYS A 34 -7.93 4.34 1.13
C LYS A 34 -8.80 4.57 2.36
N PHE A 35 -8.15 4.74 3.50
CA PHE A 35 -8.79 4.93 4.80
C PHE A 35 -8.18 6.14 5.50
N LYS A 36 -9.02 6.89 6.22
CA LYS A 36 -8.56 7.95 7.12
C LYS A 36 -8.06 7.36 8.43
N ALA A 37 -7.02 7.94 9.00
CA ALA A 37 -6.59 7.65 10.36
C ALA A 37 -7.77 7.79 11.35
N PRO A 38 -7.78 7.04 12.47
CA PRO A 38 -6.75 6.07 12.90
C PRO A 38 -6.84 4.72 12.16
N VAL A 39 -5.85 3.84 12.36
CA VAL A 39 -5.82 2.49 11.78
C VAL A 39 -7.02 1.63 12.18
N THR A 40 -7.76 1.98 13.24
CA THR A 40 -8.98 1.29 13.64
C THR A 40 -10.18 1.65 12.77
N ASN A 41 -10.08 2.67 11.93
CA ASN A 41 -11.10 2.99 10.94
C ASN A 41 -11.15 1.91 9.85
N CYS A 42 -12.26 1.20 9.77
CA CYS A 42 -12.47 0.14 8.78
C CYS A 42 -13.39 0.57 7.63
N VAL A 43 -13.82 1.83 7.58
CA VAL A 43 -14.67 2.35 6.50
C VAL A 43 -13.79 3.06 5.47
N PRO A 44 -13.73 2.55 4.22
CA PRO A 44 -12.92 3.17 3.18
C PRO A 44 -13.55 4.47 2.70
N LEU A 45 -12.73 5.34 2.12
CA LEU A 45 -13.21 6.51 1.39
C LEU A 45 -14.00 6.04 0.16
N ALA A 46 -15.10 6.73 -0.12
CA ALA A 46 -16.03 6.32 -1.16
C ALA A 46 -15.43 6.44 -2.57
N TYR A 47 -14.51 7.38 -2.82
CA TYR A 47 -14.00 7.63 -4.16
C TYR A 47 -12.97 6.58 -4.61
N ARG A 48 -12.86 6.46 -5.94
CA ARG A 48 -11.87 5.61 -6.60
C ARG A 48 -10.44 6.08 -6.29
N PHE A 49 -9.62 5.19 -5.74
CA PHE A 49 -8.22 5.49 -5.40
C PHE A 49 -7.27 4.55 -6.13
N LYS A 50 -6.33 5.12 -6.89
CA LYS A 50 -5.35 4.38 -7.70
C LYS A 50 -3.99 4.31 -7.01
N LEU A 51 -3.16 3.39 -7.46
CA LEU A 51 -1.73 3.37 -7.10
C LEU A 51 -1.01 4.66 -7.52
N SER A 52 -1.39 5.28 -8.66
CA SER A 52 -0.87 6.59 -9.05
C SER A 52 -1.21 7.68 -8.02
N ASP A 53 -2.37 7.60 -7.36
CA ASP A 53 -2.75 8.54 -6.31
C ASP A 53 -1.97 8.30 -5.01
N VAL A 54 -1.61 7.04 -4.71
CA VAL A 54 -0.65 6.71 -3.63
C VAL A 54 0.67 7.41 -3.92
N TYR A 55 1.21 7.23 -5.12
CA TYR A 55 2.48 7.85 -5.50
C TYR A 55 2.44 9.38 -5.39
N CYS A 56 1.42 10.04 -5.96
CA CYS A 56 1.25 11.49 -5.82
C CYS A 56 1.19 11.94 -4.35
N GLN A 57 0.53 11.16 -3.50
CA GLN A 57 0.45 11.45 -2.08
C GLN A 57 1.78 11.27 -1.36
N VAL A 58 2.50 10.19 -1.66
CA VAL A 58 3.82 9.92 -1.08
C VAL A 58 4.83 10.98 -1.54
N MET A 59 4.82 11.34 -2.81
CA MET A 59 5.83 12.21 -3.39
C MET A 59 5.61 13.71 -3.11
N MET A 60 4.37 14.21 -3.09
CA MET A 60 4.14 15.67 -3.13
C MET A 60 3.21 16.22 -2.05
N HIS A 61 2.49 15.37 -1.31
CA HIS A 61 1.40 15.86 -0.48
C HIS A 61 1.91 16.41 0.86
N GLN A 62 1.92 17.75 0.99
CA GLN A 62 2.47 18.50 2.13
C GLN A 62 1.98 17.98 3.51
N HIS A 63 0.71 17.60 3.63
CA HIS A 63 0.18 17.00 4.87
C HIS A 63 0.96 15.76 5.32
N TYR A 64 1.32 14.86 4.41
CA TYR A 64 2.12 13.68 4.75
C TYR A 64 3.58 14.06 5.03
N GLY A 65 4.10 15.15 4.44
CA GLY A 65 5.39 15.72 4.80
C GLY A 65 5.46 16.07 6.29
N GLN A 66 4.52 16.92 6.74
CA GLN A 66 4.43 17.34 8.14
C GLN A 66 4.26 16.15 9.11
N LEU A 67 3.38 15.20 8.78
CA LEU A 67 3.16 14.02 9.62
C LEU A 67 4.39 13.09 9.66
N THR A 68 5.13 12.99 8.55
CA THR A 68 6.34 12.16 8.47
C THR A 68 7.48 12.77 9.27
N GLU A 69 7.67 14.09 9.20
CA GLU A 69 8.63 14.82 10.02
C GLU A 69 8.32 14.67 11.51
N GLN A 70 7.06 14.88 11.91
CA GLN A 70 6.62 14.68 13.29
C GLN A 70 6.85 13.24 13.76
N LEU A 71 6.49 12.24 12.95
CA LEU A 71 6.71 10.83 13.27
C LEU A 71 8.19 10.52 13.50
N ARG A 72 9.07 11.01 12.60
CA ARG A 72 10.51 10.71 12.65
C ARG A 72 11.23 11.47 13.76
N ALA A 73 10.67 12.58 14.25
CA ALA A 73 11.19 13.30 15.42
C ALA A 73 10.87 12.64 16.77
N ILE A 74 9.99 11.63 16.82
CA ILE A 74 9.66 10.92 18.06
C ILE A 74 10.72 9.83 18.33
N GLU A 75 11.51 10.01 19.39
CA GLU A 75 12.55 9.05 19.81
C GLU A 75 11.98 7.81 20.50
N ASP A 76 10.95 7.98 21.33
CA ASP A 76 10.32 6.86 22.04
C ASP A 76 9.58 5.94 21.05
N VAL A 77 10.05 4.70 20.92
CA VAL A 77 9.56 3.72 19.94
C VAL A 77 8.06 3.44 20.08
N GLN A 78 7.54 3.46 21.32
CA GLN A 78 6.14 3.17 21.60
C GLN A 78 5.26 4.37 21.24
N LYS A 79 5.65 5.59 21.61
CA LYS A 79 4.98 6.82 21.16
C LYS A 79 5.03 6.98 19.64
N GLN A 80 6.15 6.64 19.02
CA GLN A 80 6.30 6.67 17.56
C GLN A 80 5.35 5.66 16.90
N LYS A 81 5.20 4.45 17.48
CA LYS A 81 4.22 3.45 17.03
C LYS A 81 2.80 4.01 17.16
N GLU A 82 2.44 4.54 18.31
CA GLU A 82 1.11 5.09 18.57
C GLU A 82 0.77 6.24 17.62
N PHE A 83 1.70 7.19 17.41
CA PHE A 83 1.53 8.27 16.44
C PHE A 83 1.22 7.71 15.06
N LYS A 84 2.01 6.73 14.58
CA LYS A 84 1.80 6.09 13.28
C LYS A 84 0.39 5.50 13.16
N LEU A 85 -0.05 4.75 14.18
CA LEU A 85 -1.37 4.10 14.17
C LEU A 85 -2.53 5.09 14.29
N GLN A 86 -2.32 6.24 14.93
CA GLN A 86 -3.38 7.21 15.22
C GLN A 86 -3.49 8.34 14.20
N LYS A 87 -2.39 8.68 13.50
CA LYS A 87 -2.30 9.91 12.69
C LYS A 87 -2.12 9.67 11.21
N LEU A 88 -1.58 8.52 10.78
CA LEU A 88 -1.38 8.26 9.36
C LEU A 88 -2.61 7.61 8.73
N ASP A 89 -3.08 8.22 7.64
CA ASP A 89 -3.95 7.56 6.68
C ASP A 89 -3.25 6.33 6.10
N PHE A 90 -4.01 5.39 5.57
CA PHE A 90 -3.46 4.16 5.01
C PHE A 90 -4.30 3.64 3.85
N VAL A 91 -3.71 2.73 3.08
CA VAL A 91 -4.38 1.99 2.02
C VAL A 91 -4.36 0.49 2.32
N THR A 92 -5.17 -0.27 1.59
CA THR A 92 -5.05 -1.74 1.48
C THR A 92 -4.56 -2.09 0.08
N PRO A 93 -3.25 -2.19 -0.15
CA PRO A 93 -2.67 -2.30 -1.50
C PRO A 93 -3.26 -3.42 -2.34
N SER A 94 -3.63 -4.53 -1.69
CA SER A 94 -4.09 -5.76 -2.34
C SER A 94 -5.52 -5.70 -2.88
N GLY A 95 -6.30 -4.66 -2.58
CA GLY A 95 -7.65 -4.59 -3.12
C GLY A 95 -8.54 -3.44 -2.68
N VAL A 96 -9.71 -3.45 -3.29
CA VAL A 96 -10.85 -2.59 -2.95
C VAL A 96 -11.79 -3.38 -2.06
N PHE A 97 -12.24 -2.75 -0.99
CA PHE A 97 -13.10 -3.32 0.04
C PHE A 97 -14.30 -2.41 0.28
N ASN A 98 -15.43 -2.97 0.72
CA ASN A 98 -16.56 -2.19 1.25
C ASN A 98 -16.39 -1.86 2.74
N TYR A 99 -15.60 -2.68 3.43
CA TYR A 99 -15.22 -2.55 4.84
C TYR A 99 -13.89 -3.29 5.02
N ARG A 100 -12.98 -2.85 5.89
CA ARG A 100 -11.63 -3.43 6.00
C ARG A 100 -11.62 -4.79 6.70
N ARG A 101 -12.11 -5.81 5.99
CA ARG A 101 -12.16 -7.22 6.35
C ARG A 101 -12.09 -8.08 5.10
N GLU A 102 -11.55 -9.28 5.23
CA GLU A 102 -11.26 -10.16 4.09
C GLU A 102 -12.54 -10.55 3.36
N GLU A 103 -13.60 -10.88 4.11
CA GLU A 103 -14.93 -11.20 3.58
C GLU A 103 -15.61 -10.05 2.83
N ASN A 104 -15.09 -8.82 2.94
CA ASN A 104 -15.62 -7.63 2.30
C ASN A 104 -14.77 -7.16 1.10
N LEU A 105 -13.88 -8.02 0.59
CA LEU A 105 -13.17 -7.77 -0.67
C LEU A 105 -14.17 -7.63 -1.82
N VAL A 106 -14.12 -6.50 -2.51
CA VAL A 106 -14.88 -6.25 -3.74
C VAL A 106 -14.07 -6.70 -4.95
N ARG A 107 -12.77 -6.37 -4.96
CA ARG A 107 -11.87 -6.68 -6.06
C ARG A 107 -10.42 -6.68 -5.60
N HIS A 108 -9.66 -7.71 -5.99
CA HIS A 108 -8.22 -7.73 -5.81
C HIS A 108 -7.53 -6.79 -6.81
N SER A 109 -6.52 -6.02 -6.35
CA SER A 109 -5.82 -5.01 -7.15
C SER A 109 -4.80 -5.60 -8.14
N GLY A 110 -4.27 -6.77 -7.81
CA GLY A 110 -3.17 -7.44 -8.50
C GLY A 110 -1.80 -7.08 -7.92
N ILE A 111 -1.78 -6.41 -6.76
CA ILE A 111 -0.56 -5.96 -6.07
C ILE A 111 -0.42 -6.64 -4.72
N LEU A 112 0.83 -6.93 -4.35
CA LEU A 112 1.25 -7.16 -2.97
C LEU A 112 2.17 -6.02 -2.53
N CYS A 113 1.96 -5.48 -1.33
CA CYS A 113 2.89 -4.52 -0.74
C CYS A 113 3.80 -5.24 0.26
N ILE A 114 5.07 -5.33 -0.12
CA ILE A 114 6.14 -5.95 0.65
C ILE A 114 6.72 -4.90 1.61
N ASP A 115 6.96 -5.30 2.86
CA ASP A 115 7.61 -4.46 3.88
C ASP A 115 8.99 -5.03 4.20
N ILE A 116 10.02 -4.25 3.92
CA ILE A 116 11.42 -4.58 4.21
C ILE A 116 11.91 -3.61 5.29
N ASP A 117 11.93 -4.07 6.54
CA ASP A 117 12.28 -3.25 7.69
C ASP A 117 13.68 -3.55 8.25
N ALA A 118 14.27 -2.58 8.94
CA ALA A 118 15.60 -2.69 9.52
C ALA A 118 15.74 -3.70 10.67
N LYS A 119 14.65 -4.11 11.33
CA LYS A 119 14.74 -5.09 12.42
C LYS A 119 15.08 -6.46 11.85
N GLU A 120 14.46 -6.84 10.74
CA GLU A 120 14.74 -8.12 10.07
C GLU A 120 15.90 -8.01 9.06
N ASN A 121 16.19 -6.79 8.55
CA ASN A 121 17.20 -6.55 7.51
C ASN A 121 18.21 -5.44 7.88
N PRO A 122 18.92 -5.54 9.03
CA PRO A 122 19.74 -4.43 9.55
C PRO A 122 20.91 -4.03 8.65
N GLU A 123 21.50 -4.97 7.91
CA GLU A 123 22.61 -4.68 6.99
C GLU A 123 22.11 -4.04 5.69
N ALA A 124 21.10 -4.65 5.07
CA ALA A 124 20.55 -4.19 3.79
C ALA A 124 19.89 -2.81 3.87
N THR A 125 19.36 -2.43 5.04
CA THR A 125 18.66 -1.15 5.23
C THR A 125 19.56 0.00 5.67
N ARG A 126 20.88 -0.20 5.77
CA ARG A 126 21.85 0.88 6.05
C ARG A 126 21.89 1.92 4.94
N ASP A 127 21.69 1.48 3.69
CA ASP A 127 21.62 2.34 2.52
C ASP A 127 20.35 2.02 1.72
N LEU A 128 19.27 2.74 2.03
CA LEU A 128 17.98 2.57 1.37
C LEU A 128 18.02 2.97 -0.11
N VAL A 129 18.96 3.83 -0.53
CA VAL A 129 19.10 4.21 -1.94
C VAL A 129 19.69 3.04 -2.72
N ALA A 130 20.78 2.45 -2.22
CA ALA A 130 21.39 1.28 -2.83
C ALA A 130 20.45 0.07 -2.81
N LEU A 131 19.73 -0.17 -1.71
CA LEU A 131 18.74 -1.25 -1.62
C LEU A 131 17.60 -1.07 -2.63
N LYS A 132 17.06 0.15 -2.75
CA LYS A 132 16.01 0.44 -3.74
C LYS A 132 16.54 0.20 -5.17
N GLN A 133 17.75 0.66 -5.49
CA GLN A 133 18.34 0.41 -6.81
C GLN A 133 18.56 -1.09 -7.06
N HIS A 134 19.05 -1.83 -6.07
CA HIS A 134 19.24 -3.28 -6.16
C HIS A 134 17.93 -4.02 -6.49
N LEU A 135 16.80 -3.61 -5.91
CA LEU A 135 15.49 -4.17 -6.25
C LEU A 135 15.05 -3.76 -7.66
N LEU A 136 15.30 -2.51 -8.08
CA LEU A 136 14.93 -2.05 -9.43
C LEU A 136 15.76 -2.69 -10.55
N ASP A 137 16.99 -3.11 -10.25
CA ASP A 137 17.85 -3.87 -11.17
C ASP A 137 17.39 -5.33 -11.31
N ASP A 138 16.47 -5.79 -10.47
CA ASP A 138 15.80 -7.08 -10.63
C ASP A 138 14.62 -6.98 -11.61
N HIS A 139 14.77 -7.61 -12.77
CA HIS A 139 13.77 -7.59 -13.83
C HIS A 139 12.83 -8.81 -13.83
N ASP A 140 13.01 -9.76 -12.91
CA ASP A 140 12.10 -10.91 -12.78
C ASP A 140 10.81 -10.54 -12.01
N LEU A 141 10.84 -9.43 -11.27
CA LEU A 141 9.69 -8.84 -10.60
C LEU A 141 9.27 -7.53 -11.27
N VAL A 142 7.98 -7.22 -11.23
CA VAL A 142 7.45 -5.92 -11.67
C VAL A 142 7.15 -5.07 -10.45
N HIS A 143 8.08 -4.16 -10.15
CA HIS A 143 7.94 -3.14 -9.11
C HIS A 143 7.16 -1.95 -9.66
N ASP A 144 5.96 -1.71 -9.15
CA ASP A 144 5.12 -0.60 -9.59
C ASP A 144 5.36 0.69 -8.77
N LEU A 145 5.70 0.56 -7.49
CA LEU A 145 6.02 1.66 -6.59
C LEU A 145 6.98 1.18 -5.49
N ILE A 146 8.09 1.89 -5.28
CA ILE A 146 8.97 1.68 -4.12
C ILE A 146 9.18 3.00 -3.40
N HIS A 147 8.93 3.03 -2.10
CA HIS A 147 9.16 4.20 -1.27
C HIS A 147 9.71 3.85 0.11
N VAL A 148 10.39 4.81 0.73
CA VAL A 148 10.86 4.71 2.11
C VAL A 148 9.66 4.60 3.06
N SER A 149 9.75 3.68 4.02
CA SER A 149 8.69 3.42 4.99
C SER A 149 8.44 4.63 5.92
N PRO A 150 7.28 4.70 6.61
CA PRO A 150 6.93 5.86 7.44
C PRO A 150 8.01 6.26 8.46
N ARG A 151 8.66 5.27 9.09
CA ARG A 151 9.71 5.51 10.10
C ARG A 151 11.07 5.87 9.51
N GLY A 152 11.25 5.75 8.19
CA GLY A 152 12.49 6.12 7.52
C GLY A 152 13.59 5.06 7.54
N ASN A 153 13.29 3.83 7.98
CA ASN A 153 14.29 2.78 8.22
C ASN A 153 14.00 1.48 7.45
N GLY A 154 13.31 1.58 6.31
CA GLY A 154 12.95 0.43 5.50
C GLY A 154 12.28 0.86 4.20
N LEU A 155 11.93 -0.10 3.36
CA LEU A 155 11.24 0.13 2.09
C LEU A 155 9.86 -0.54 2.09
N LYS A 156 8.94 0.11 1.37
CA LYS A 156 7.66 -0.43 0.95
C LYS A 156 7.72 -0.64 -0.56
N ASP A 157 7.48 -1.86 -0.99
CA ASP A 157 7.60 -2.26 -2.40
C ASP A 157 6.28 -2.87 -2.88
N TYR A 158 5.66 -2.24 -3.87
CA TYR A 158 4.39 -2.63 -4.45
C TYR A 158 4.66 -3.47 -5.70
N VAL A 159 4.53 -4.78 -5.56
CA VAL A 159 4.90 -5.77 -6.58
C VAL A 159 3.64 -6.33 -7.25
N ARG A 160 3.64 -6.43 -8.59
CA ARG A 160 2.57 -7.11 -9.31
C ARG A 160 2.59 -8.61 -9.08
N ILE A 161 1.41 -9.18 -8.94
CA ILE A 161 1.21 -10.61 -8.69
C ILE A 161 0.15 -11.22 -9.60
N ASP A 162 0.28 -12.52 -9.85
CA ASP A 162 -0.65 -13.27 -10.69
C ASP A 162 -1.80 -13.84 -9.86
N ILE A 163 -2.88 -13.07 -9.80
CA ILE A 163 -4.14 -13.47 -9.15
C ILE A 163 -5.08 -14.27 -10.06
N LYS A 164 -4.73 -14.47 -11.33
CA LYS A 164 -5.52 -15.30 -12.24
C LYS A 164 -5.23 -16.78 -12.02
N ASN A 165 -3.96 -17.11 -11.80
CA ASN A 165 -3.51 -18.50 -11.67
C ASN A 165 -3.22 -18.92 -10.22
N PHE A 166 -2.96 -17.97 -9.32
CA PHE A 166 -2.55 -18.27 -7.95
C PHE A 166 -3.34 -17.46 -6.92
N SER A 167 -3.51 -18.02 -5.72
CA SER A 167 -4.11 -17.27 -4.62
C SER A 167 -3.19 -16.14 -4.15
N HIS A 168 -3.76 -15.17 -3.42
CA HIS A 168 -2.99 -14.11 -2.76
C HIS A 168 -1.88 -14.69 -1.87
N LEU A 169 -2.20 -15.72 -1.08
CA LEU A 169 -1.28 -16.35 -0.15
C LEU A 169 -0.18 -17.13 -0.88
N ASP A 170 -0.48 -17.77 -2.01
CA ASP A 170 0.53 -18.49 -2.80
C ASP A 170 1.52 -17.52 -3.44
N ASN A 171 1.03 -16.41 -3.99
CA ASN A 171 1.89 -15.33 -4.46
C ASN A 171 2.78 -14.78 -3.32
N PHE A 172 2.22 -14.54 -2.14
CA PHE A 172 3.00 -14.08 -0.99
C PHE A 172 4.10 -15.08 -0.61
N LYS A 173 3.79 -16.39 -0.55
CA LYS A 173 4.80 -17.43 -0.25
C LYS A 173 5.89 -17.47 -1.30
N ALA A 174 5.53 -17.35 -2.57
CA ALA A 174 6.49 -17.31 -3.67
C ALA A 174 7.41 -16.09 -3.55
N LEU A 175 6.86 -14.89 -3.33
CA LEU A 175 7.65 -13.67 -3.08
C LEU A 175 8.53 -13.82 -1.84
N ARG A 176 8.00 -14.33 -0.72
CA ARG A 176 8.80 -14.55 0.50
C ARG A 176 10.01 -15.45 0.25
N TYR A 177 9.81 -16.54 -0.48
CA TYR A 177 10.90 -17.43 -0.87
C TYR A 177 11.88 -16.71 -1.80
N TYR A 178 11.36 -16.03 -2.82
CA TYR A 178 12.14 -15.30 -3.81
C TYR A 178 13.04 -14.21 -3.20
N TYR A 179 12.48 -13.31 -2.38
CA TYR A 179 13.24 -12.25 -1.72
C TYR A 179 14.35 -12.82 -0.82
N LYS A 180 14.05 -13.92 -0.12
CA LYS A 180 15.03 -14.58 0.74
C LYS A 180 16.16 -15.21 -0.05
N GLU A 181 15.86 -15.99 -1.08
CA GLU A 181 16.88 -16.76 -1.81
C GLU A 181 17.69 -15.87 -2.77
N LYS A 182 17.05 -14.92 -3.46
CA LYS A 182 17.71 -14.07 -4.44
C LYS A 182 18.42 -12.87 -3.81
N HIS A 183 17.80 -12.24 -2.81
CA HIS A 183 18.32 -10.99 -2.23
C HIS A 183 18.80 -11.15 -0.78
N GLY A 184 18.61 -12.30 -0.14
CA GLY A 184 18.89 -12.46 1.29
C GLY A 184 17.98 -11.61 2.18
N LEU A 185 16.83 -11.16 1.68
CA LEU A 185 15.91 -10.25 2.37
C LEU A 185 14.76 -11.01 3.03
N VAL A 186 14.43 -10.60 4.26
CA VAL A 186 13.27 -11.08 5.02
C VAL A 186 12.15 -10.06 4.90
N ILE A 187 10.99 -10.49 4.42
CA ILE A 187 9.80 -9.64 4.28
C ILE A 187 8.82 -9.86 5.45
N ASP A 188 8.08 -8.82 5.87
CA ASP A 188 7.10 -8.92 6.96
C ASP A 188 6.02 -9.98 6.65
N GLU A 189 5.94 -11.02 7.48
CA GLU A 189 4.97 -12.12 7.37
C GLU A 189 3.51 -11.64 7.41
N ALA A 190 3.23 -10.50 8.05
CA ALA A 190 1.89 -9.95 8.10
C ALA A 190 1.43 -9.35 6.76
N CYS A 191 2.32 -9.16 5.78
CA CYS A 191 1.95 -8.74 4.43
C CYS A 191 1.22 -9.82 3.62
N LYS A 192 1.11 -11.06 4.13
CA LYS A 192 0.27 -12.11 3.53
C LYS A 192 -1.23 -11.86 3.65
N ASP A 193 -1.63 -10.97 4.55
CA ASP A 193 -3.04 -10.68 4.79
C ASP A 193 -3.54 -9.73 3.70
N ILE A 194 -4.56 -10.13 2.93
CA ILE A 194 -5.10 -9.32 1.83
C ILE A 194 -5.61 -7.94 2.28
N VAL A 195 -6.00 -7.81 3.55
CA VAL A 195 -6.47 -6.56 4.17
C VAL A 195 -5.37 -5.74 4.83
N ARG A 196 -4.09 -6.08 4.61
CA ARG A 196 -2.96 -5.44 5.28
C ARG A 196 -2.94 -3.94 5.00
N ALA A 197 -2.92 -3.15 6.08
CA ALA A 197 -2.78 -1.70 6.01
C ALA A 197 -1.35 -1.31 5.63
N CYS A 198 -1.21 -0.41 4.65
CA CYS A 198 0.03 0.28 4.33
C CYS A 198 -0.16 1.79 4.59
N PHE A 199 0.57 2.33 5.57
CA PHE A 199 0.47 3.74 5.95
C PHE A 199 1.10 4.66 4.91
N LEU A 200 0.41 5.77 4.65
CA LEU A 200 0.89 6.82 3.77
C LEU A 200 1.85 7.74 4.52
N CYS A 201 3.01 7.99 3.92
CA CYS A 201 4.05 8.88 4.41
C CYS A 201 4.66 9.65 3.25
N HIS A 202 5.56 10.59 3.55
CA HIS A 202 6.24 11.37 2.53
C HIS A 202 7.61 10.78 2.18
N ASP A 203 7.84 10.58 0.88
CA ASP A 203 9.14 10.24 0.30
C ASP A 203 9.25 10.93 -1.07
N PRO A 204 9.98 12.05 -1.18
CA PRO A 204 10.15 12.77 -2.44
C PRO A 204 10.99 11.99 -3.46
N ASN A 205 11.68 10.93 -3.04
CA ASN A 205 12.50 10.08 -3.89
C ASN A 205 11.81 8.73 -4.20
N ALA A 206 10.51 8.62 -3.97
CA ALA A 206 9.76 7.41 -4.30
C ALA A 206 9.91 7.08 -5.80
N TYR A 207 10.13 5.81 -6.10
CA TYR A 207 10.10 5.32 -7.48
C TYR A 207 8.67 4.94 -7.86
N VAL A 208 8.26 5.23 -9.09
CA VAL A 208 7.04 4.71 -9.70
C VAL A 208 7.38 4.16 -11.08
N SER A 209 6.79 3.02 -11.44
CA SER A 209 6.92 2.48 -12.78
C SER A 209 6.32 3.43 -13.82
N PRO A 210 6.93 3.58 -15.03
CA PRO A 210 6.35 4.35 -16.13
C PRO A 210 4.92 3.93 -16.50
N GLN A 211 4.53 2.68 -16.26
CA GLN A 211 3.17 2.21 -16.55
C GLN A 211 2.12 2.71 -15.54
N ILE A 212 2.55 3.13 -14.36
CA ILE A 212 1.71 3.69 -13.29
C ILE A 212 1.84 5.21 -13.20
N CYS A 213 2.98 5.77 -13.63
CA CYS A 213 3.26 7.20 -13.60
C CYS A 213 2.13 7.98 -14.31
N PRO A 214 1.49 8.96 -13.65
CA PRO A 214 0.41 9.73 -14.25
C PRO A 214 0.90 10.86 -15.17
N PHE A 215 2.21 11.02 -15.34
CA PHE A 215 2.87 12.10 -16.09
C PHE A 215 3.82 11.55 -17.14
#